data_AF-A0A2V9CBA5-F1
#
_entry.id   AF-A0A2V9CBA5-F1
#
_cell.length_a   1.000
_cell.length_b   1.000
_cell.length_c   1.000
_cell.angle_alpha   90.00
_cell.angle_beta   90.00
_cell.angle_gamma   90.00
#
_symmetry.space_group_name_H-M   'P 1'
#
loop_
_entity.id
_entity.type
_entity.pdbx_description
1 polymer ?
#
loop_
_entity_poly.entity_id
_entity_poly.type
_entity_poly.pdbx_seq_one_letter_code
_entity_poly.pdbx_strand_id
1 'polypeptide(L)' 'VDELAAAFDILGHAPHIGRLYRQSPVPDTRRLLLMETRYHVYYVPRGDEVRVLAVWNAQRGVGPPLRVS' A
#
# COMPACT_ATOMS: atom_id res chain seq x y z
N VAL A 1 -14.91 -11.69 5.69
CA VAL A 1 -13.52 -11.86 5.23
C VAL A 1 -12.70 -10.76 5.87
N ASP A 2 -11.47 -11.03 6.29
CA ASP A 2 -10.58 -9.99 6.81
C ASP A 2 -10.21 -9.00 5.67
N GLU A 3 -10.50 -7.71 5.85
CA GLU A 3 -10.30 -6.67 4.82
C GLU A 3 -8.83 -6.60 4.36
N LEU A 4 -7.88 -6.79 5.27
CA LEU A 4 -6.45 -6.73 4.93
C LEU A 4 -6.04 -7.93 4.08
N ALA A 5 -6.53 -9.13 4.41
CA ALA A 5 -6.28 -10.33 3.63
C ALA A 5 -6.83 -10.19 2.20
N ALA A 6 -8.07 -9.72 2.06
CA ALA A 6 -8.69 -9.48 0.75
C ALA A 6 -7.89 -8.44 -0.07
N ALA A 7 -7.36 -7.40 0.57
CA ALA A 7 -6.51 -6.43 -0.09
C ALA A 7 -5.19 -7.05 -0.58
N PHE A 8 -4.56 -7.94 0.20
CA PHE A 8 -3.34 -8.63 -0.23
C PHE A 8 -3.58 -9.55 -1.42
N ASP A 9 -4.70 -10.27 -1.46
CA ASP A 9 -5.09 -11.08 -2.62
C ASP A 9 -5.23 -10.21 -3.87
N ILE A 10 -5.90 -9.06 -3.76
CA ILE A 10 -6.04 -8.11 -4.87
C ILE A 10 -4.67 -7.59 -5.32
N LEU A 11 -3.78 -7.24 -4.39
CA LEU A 11 -2.46 -6.72 -4.72
C LEU A 11 -1.58 -7.76 -5.41
N GLY A 12 -1.71 -9.04 -5.05
CA GLY A 12 -1.00 -10.14 -5.73
C GLY A 12 -1.41 -10.31 -7.20
N HIS A 13 -2.69 -10.07 -7.53
CA HIS A 13 -3.20 -10.22 -8.90
C HIS A 13 -3.15 -8.92 -9.73
N ALA A 14 -3.28 -7.77 -9.08
CA ALA A 14 -3.38 -6.47 -9.72
C ALA A 14 -2.46 -5.44 -9.03
N PRO A 15 -1.13 -5.60 -9.11
CA PRO A 15 -0.17 -4.77 -8.39
C PRO A 15 -0.24 -3.28 -8.78
N HIS A 16 -0.81 -2.93 -9.92
CA HIS A 16 -0.92 -1.55 -10.37
C HIS A 16 -2.25 -0.85 -10.03
N ILE A 17 -3.16 -1.52 -9.30
CA ILE A 17 -4.48 -0.96 -8.93
C ILE A 17 -4.37 0.22 -7.94
N GLY A 18 -3.36 0.21 -7.07
CA GLY A 18 -3.12 1.27 -6.10
C GLY A 18 -2.62 2.56 -6.76
N ARG A 19 -3.02 3.70 -6.18
CA ARG A 19 -2.64 5.03 -6.68
C ARG A 19 -1.17 5.32 -6.36
N LEU A 20 -0.44 5.86 -7.32
CA LEU A 20 0.94 6.32 -7.10
C LEU A 20 1.02 7.33 -5.94
N TYR A 21 1.97 7.10 -5.03
CA TYR A 21 2.27 7.95 -3.90
C TYR A 21 3.58 8.71 -4.14
N ARG A 22 3.48 9.83 -4.87
CA ARG A 22 4.62 10.63 -5.34
C ARG A 22 5.45 11.31 -4.24
N GLN A 23 4.92 11.37 -3.02
CA GLN A 23 5.64 11.91 -1.87
C GLN A 23 6.60 10.88 -1.23
N SER A 24 6.55 9.62 -1.69
CA SER A 24 7.45 8.58 -1.19
C SER A 24 8.89 8.82 -1.66
N PRO A 25 9.89 8.64 -0.78
CA PRO A 25 11.28 8.54 -1.20
C PRO A 25 11.59 7.20 -1.91
N VAL A 26 10.68 6.22 -1.84
CA VAL A 26 10.80 4.93 -2.55
C VAL A 26 10.10 5.06 -3.92
N PRO A 27 10.82 4.93 -5.04
CA PRO A 27 10.22 4.98 -6.37
C PRO A 27 9.08 3.97 -6.54
N ASP A 28 8.10 4.34 -7.37
CA ASP A 28 6.94 3.50 -7.72
C ASP A 28 6.05 3.07 -6.55
N THR A 29 6.20 3.71 -5.39
CA THR A 29 5.30 3.49 -4.25
C THR A 29 3.87 3.77 -4.66
N ARG A 30 2.98 2.86 -4.28
CA ARG A 30 1.53 2.95 -4.44
C ARG A 30 0.85 2.87 -3.09
N ARG A 31 -0.39 3.36 -3.03
CA ARG A 31 -1.27 3.13 -1.89
C ARG A 31 -2.63 2.60 -2.33
N LEU A 32 -3.16 1.67 -1.55
CA LEU A 32 -4.53 1.19 -1.62
C LEU A 32 -5.25 1.61 -0.33
N LEU A 33 -6.49 2.09 -0.42
CA LEU A 33 -7.31 2.41 0.74
C LEU A 33 -8.14 1.19 1.12
N LEU A 34 -8.00 0.75 2.36
CA LEU A 34 -8.91 -0.16 3.03
C LEU A 34 -10.10 0.69 3.50
N MET A 35 -11.27 0.47 2.89
CA MET A 35 -12.42 1.36 3.00
C MET A 35 -13.13 1.24 4.35
N GLU A 36 -13.19 0.04 4.92
CA GLU A 36 -13.87 -0.23 6.19
C GLU A 36 -13.02 0.29 7.35
N THR A 37 -11.75 -0.11 7.40
CA THR A 37 -10.84 0.25 8.50
C THR A 37 -10.19 1.61 8.34
N ARG A 38 -10.26 2.23 7.15
CA ARG A 38 -9.61 3.50 6.82
C ARG A 38 -8.09 3.48 6.97
N TYR A 39 -7.46 2.34 6.71
CA TYR A 39 -6.02 2.22 6.59
C TYR A 39 -5.58 2.31 5.13
N HIS A 40 -4.38 2.82 4.91
CA HIS A 40 -3.68 2.67 3.64
C HIS A 40 -2.67 1.53 3.73
N VAL A 41 -2.66 0.68 2.72
CA VAL A 41 -1.54 -0.22 2.44
C VAL A 41 -0.61 0.50 1.46
N TYR A 42 0.60 0.82 1.90
CA TYR A 42 1.66 1.38 1.07
C TYR A 42 2.55 0.25 0.59
N TYR A 43 2.80 0.17 -0.71
CA TYR A 43 3.50 -0.95 -1.31
C TYR A 43 4.24 -0.56 -2.59
N VAL A 44 5.13 -1.42 -3.07
CA VAL A 44 5.82 -1.29 -4.36
C VAL A 44 5.79 -2.62 -5.14
N PRO A 45 5.36 -2.63 -6.41
CA PRO A 45 5.54 -3.78 -7.29
C PRO A 45 7.02 -4.02 -7.61
N ARG A 46 7.49 -5.27 -7.53
CA ARG A 46 8.87 -5.68 -7.83
C ARG A 46 8.86 -7.01 -8.57
N GLY A 47 8.96 -6.97 -9.89
CA GLY A 47 8.89 -8.18 -10.70
C GLY A 47 7.54 -8.89 -10.52
N ASP A 48 7.58 -10.10 -9.98
CA ASP A 48 6.44 -10.97 -9.65
C ASP A 48 5.93 -10.80 -8.21
N GLU A 49 6.56 -9.93 -7.41
CA GLU A 49 6.19 -9.72 -6.01
C GLU A 49 5.62 -8.32 -5.75
N VAL A 50 4.83 -8.21 -4.68
CA VAL A 50 4.44 -6.94 -4.07
C VAL A 50 5.10 -6.83 -2.70
N ARG A 51 5.92 -5.80 -2.51
CA ARG A 51 6.51 -5.49 -1.20
C ARG A 51 5.66 -4.46 -0.48
N VAL A 52 5.07 -4.86 0.65
CA VAL A 52 4.37 -3.96 1.56
C VAL A 52 5.40 -3.17 2.37
N LEU A 53 5.30 -1.84 2.32
CA LEU A 53 6.20 -0.92 3.02
C LEU A 53 5.61 -0.47 4.36
N ALA A 54 4.28 -0.28 4.42
CA ALA A 54 3.57 0.11 5.63
C ALA A 54 2.07 -0.15 5.53
N VAL A 55 1.43 -0.39 6.67
CA VAL A 55 -0.02 -0.27 6.87
C VAL A 55 -0.24 0.88 7.83
N TRP A 56 -0.96 1.92 7.40
CA TRP A 56 -1.02 3.19 8.14
C TRP A 56 -2.41 3.82 8.14
N ASN A 57 -2.84 4.31 9.30
CA ASN A 57 -4.16 4.91 9.46
C ASN A 57 -4.27 6.20 8.61
N ALA A 58 -5.28 6.28 7.72
CA ALA A 58 -5.44 7.38 6.78
C ALA A 58 -5.85 8.70 7.45
N GLN A 59 -6.34 8.67 8.69
CA GLN A 59 -6.81 9.84 9.43
C GLN A 59 -5.69 10.56 10.20
N ARG A 60 -4.47 10.01 10.24
CA ARG A 60 -3.33 10.62 10.94
C ARG A 60 -2.79 11.92 10.33
N GLY A 61 -3.33 12.36 9.19
CA GLY A 61 -2.96 13.62 8.52
C GLY A 61 -1.58 13.63 7.85
N VAL A 62 -0.67 12.74 8.25
CA VAL A 62 0.67 12.56 7.67
C VAL A 62 0.88 11.09 7.28
N GLY A 63 1.54 10.86 6.15
CA GLY A 63 1.93 9.51 5.70
C GLY A 63 3.05 8.89 6.55
N PRO A 64 3.23 7.55 6.49
CA PRO A 64 4.31 6.88 7.22
C PRO A 64 5.69 7.26 6.66
N PRO A 65 6.77 7.17 7.47
CA PRO A 65 8.13 7.22 6.97
C PRO A 65 8.42 5.96 6.16
N LEU A 66 8.41 6.06 4.83
CA LEU A 66 8.62 4.91 3.94
C LEU A 66 10.12 4.70 3.64
N ARG A 67 10.55 3.43 3.72
CA ARG A 67 11.90 2.95 3.40
C ARG A 67 11.80 1.56 2.77
N VAL A 68 12.80 1.18 2.00
CA VAL A 68 13.00 -0.23 1.61
C VAL A 68 13.91 -0.83 2.67
N SER A 69 13.49 -1.94 3.28
CA SER A 69 14.33 -2.78 4.14
C SER A 69 15.20 -3.69 3.29
#